data_AF-A0A7M7TGR5-F1
#
_entry.id   AF-A0A7M7TGR5-F1
#
_cell.length_a   1.000
_cell.length_b   1.000
_cell.length_c   1.000
_cell.angle_alpha   90.00
_cell.angle_beta   90.00
_cell.angle_gamma   90.00
#
_symmetry.space_group_name_H-M   'P 1'
#
loop_
_entity.id
_entity.type
_entity.pdbx_description
1 polymer ?
#
loop_
_entity_poly.entity_id
_entity_poly.type
_entity_poly.pdbx_seq_one_letter_code
_entity_poly.pdbx_strand_id
1 'polypeptide(L)'
;MKLTCIFLVLIGVSLAMATTAVPTTTAVPTTTAVPTTTAAPTTTAAPTTTAAPTTTAAQTTTAAPTTTAAPTTTAAAPTTTAAPTTTMAPTTTPMPVVTTWSLKDPKNATCILEQMQADFSIMYEMVNAENKTVQSTIPFMLPQGAMVDTMNSACGDNETMPKLTLIFDEALYGNMFEQFFTMSANNSALANITLALNHTEVLFPNSTQAGKLVMYSATLPINTFKVKDGQSYLCNSLQDFKVGTNANVTFSKVKIQTADIDNDKFGNVSQCPQDTPSTSPAPTSSIKPTPTPTPTPTPTPPQSWNITDANNKTCMLIVMSLEFNISYKTSKDKVNVTTVKIPSDADTSQSECNSNTTSKFVLTFMKGWKLELDFTLNATAKEYNNTNMMLTYSYSDLYDPAKNGSANASIGNTGIHAPQGKCYSCEAGAELKANNVTFILKDVKIQPFASKSNNTYGAEAPCDADNKINNIVPIAVGCALAGLVIIVLIAYLIGRQRSSKSGYESV
;
A
#
# COMPACT_ATOMS: atom_id res chain seq x y z
N MET A 1 57.41 12.52 -37.40
CA MET A 1 58.05 12.47 -38.74
C MET A 1 57.22 11.54 -39.63
N LYS A 2 56.60 12.07 -40.71
CA LYS A 2 56.11 11.37 -41.94
C LYS A 2 55.13 10.16 -41.77
N LEU A 3 54.51 9.57 -42.81
CA LEU A 3 53.90 9.99 -44.11
C LEU A 3 53.52 8.68 -44.89
N THR A 4 52.40 8.42 -45.60
CA THR A 4 50.97 8.81 -45.67
C THR A 4 50.27 7.74 -46.56
N CYS A 5 48.97 7.88 -46.89
CA CYS A 5 48.18 7.12 -47.89
C CYS A 5 47.45 5.85 -47.37
N ILE A 6 46.12 5.63 -47.47
CA ILE A 6 44.99 6.10 -48.32
C ILE A 6 44.76 5.27 -49.61
N PHE A 7 43.48 5.14 -50.04
CA PHE A 7 42.89 4.55 -51.27
C PHE A 7 42.56 3.03 -51.25
N LEU A 8 41.48 2.51 -51.89
CA LEU A 8 40.09 2.96 -52.20
C LEU A 8 39.26 1.72 -52.73
N VAL A 9 38.16 1.94 -53.49
CA VAL A 9 37.24 0.96 -54.14
C VAL A 9 36.27 0.26 -53.16
N LEU A 10 34.93 0.49 -53.09
CA LEU A 10 33.88 1.10 -53.93
C LEU A 10 33.19 0.12 -54.94
N ILE A 11 31.85 0.27 -55.08
CA ILE A 11 30.89 -0.39 -56.00
C ILE A 11 30.28 -1.73 -55.54
N GLY A 12 28.94 -1.87 -55.65
CA GLY A 12 28.22 -3.12 -55.31
C GLY A 12 26.67 -3.04 -55.27
N VAL A 13 26.01 -2.27 -56.14
CA VAL A 13 24.53 -2.19 -56.19
C VAL A 13 23.92 -3.35 -56.98
N SER A 14 22.85 -3.98 -56.48
CA SER A 14 21.97 -4.86 -57.27
C SER A 14 20.57 -4.98 -56.65
N LEU A 15 19.53 -4.72 -57.46
CA LEU A 15 18.13 -5.08 -57.18
C LEU A 15 17.85 -6.49 -57.72
N ALA A 16 17.05 -7.28 -57.01
CA ALA A 16 16.24 -8.35 -57.61
C ALA A 16 15.01 -8.66 -56.73
N MET A 17 13.90 -9.00 -57.37
CA MET A 17 12.57 -9.16 -56.75
C MET A 17 12.27 -10.60 -56.30
N ALA A 18 11.21 -10.75 -55.50
CA ALA A 18 10.74 -12.00 -54.94
C ALA A 18 10.21 -13.04 -55.97
N THR A 19 10.16 -14.32 -55.58
CA THR A 19 9.03 -15.21 -55.89
C THR A 19 8.91 -16.38 -54.90
N THR A 20 7.78 -17.10 -54.94
CA THR A 20 7.29 -18.05 -53.92
C THR A 20 7.58 -19.52 -54.24
N ALA A 21 7.71 -20.38 -53.21
CA ALA A 21 7.48 -21.83 -53.32
C ALA A 21 7.05 -22.50 -51.98
N VAL A 22 5.83 -23.03 -51.99
CA VAL A 22 5.19 -24.15 -51.26
C VAL A 22 5.93 -24.87 -50.09
N PRO A 23 5.23 -25.20 -48.98
CA PRO A 23 5.74 -26.06 -47.88
C PRO A 23 5.36 -27.56 -47.98
N THR A 24 6.25 -28.41 -47.45
CA THR A 24 6.03 -29.83 -47.06
C THR A 24 7.09 -30.17 -45.98
N THR A 25 6.93 -31.11 -45.04
CA THR A 25 6.29 -32.43 -45.13
C THR A 25 5.62 -32.86 -43.80
N THR A 26 4.53 -33.62 -43.90
CA THR A 26 3.76 -34.20 -42.78
C THR A 26 4.49 -35.34 -42.05
N ALA A 27 4.33 -35.42 -40.72
CA ALA A 27 4.63 -36.63 -39.93
C ALA A 27 3.32 -37.37 -39.57
N VAL A 28 3.34 -38.70 -39.58
CA VAL A 28 2.14 -39.57 -39.52
C VAL A 28 1.83 -40.03 -38.09
N PRO A 29 0.55 -40.01 -37.63
CA PRO A 29 0.15 -40.59 -36.36
C PRO A 29 0.05 -42.13 -36.43
N THR A 30 0.43 -42.83 -35.36
CA THR A 30 0.42 -44.31 -35.30
C THR A 30 -0.87 -44.85 -34.66
N THR A 31 -1.19 -46.10 -34.99
CA THR A 31 -2.54 -46.71 -34.99
C THR A 31 -3.20 -46.98 -33.63
N THR A 32 -4.53 -46.84 -33.66
CA THR A 32 -5.58 -47.32 -32.75
C THR A 32 -5.34 -48.67 -32.05
N ALA A 33 -5.81 -48.79 -30.80
CA ALA A 33 -6.14 -50.05 -30.14
C ALA A 33 -7.65 -50.14 -29.81
N VAL A 34 -8.19 -51.35 -29.67
CA VAL A 34 -9.62 -51.68 -29.64
C VAL A 34 -10.25 -51.55 -28.24
N PRO A 35 -11.50 -51.07 -28.08
CA PRO A 35 -12.19 -51.04 -26.78
C PRO A 35 -12.67 -52.42 -26.32
N THR A 36 -12.50 -52.71 -25.03
CA THR A 36 -13.09 -53.87 -24.34
C THR A 36 -14.26 -53.46 -23.43
N THR A 37 -15.18 -54.38 -23.19
CA THR A 37 -16.52 -54.11 -22.65
C THR A 37 -16.66 -54.28 -21.13
N THR A 38 -17.47 -53.37 -20.56
CA THR A 38 -18.46 -53.59 -19.48
C THR A 38 -18.05 -54.31 -18.18
N ALA A 39 -18.10 -53.55 -17.08
CA ALA A 39 -18.55 -54.05 -15.77
C ALA A 39 -19.55 -53.05 -15.17
N ALA A 40 -20.51 -53.54 -14.37
CA ALA A 40 -21.61 -52.74 -13.81
C ALA A 40 -21.20 -51.97 -12.53
N PRO A 41 -21.88 -50.85 -12.18
CA PRO A 41 -21.59 -50.11 -10.95
C PRO A 41 -21.99 -50.91 -9.71
N THR A 42 -21.05 -51.08 -8.77
CA THR A 42 -21.32 -51.65 -7.46
C THR A 42 -21.93 -50.62 -6.50
N THR A 43 -22.94 -51.03 -5.75
CA THR A 43 -23.69 -50.19 -4.81
C THR A 43 -22.85 -49.85 -3.57
N THR A 44 -22.65 -48.56 -3.29
CA THR A 44 -22.09 -48.11 -2.01
C THR A 44 -23.09 -48.37 -0.88
N ALA A 45 -22.64 -49.00 0.21
CA ALA A 45 -23.49 -49.33 1.36
C ALA A 45 -23.81 -48.12 2.25
N ALA A 46 -24.89 -48.24 3.02
CA ALA A 46 -25.34 -47.26 4.02
C ALA A 46 -24.33 -47.12 5.19
N PRO A 47 -24.32 -45.96 5.92
CA PRO A 47 -23.34 -45.70 6.96
C PRO A 47 -23.50 -46.61 8.18
N THR A 48 -22.37 -47.11 8.69
CA THR A 48 -22.31 -47.87 9.94
C THR A 48 -22.39 -46.97 11.18
N THR A 49 -23.11 -47.44 12.19
CA THR A 49 -23.39 -46.71 13.43
C THR A 49 -22.15 -46.57 14.31
N THR A 50 -21.79 -45.35 14.72
CA THR A 50 -20.78 -45.12 15.76
C THR A 50 -21.29 -45.63 17.11
N ALA A 51 -20.50 -46.47 17.78
CA ALA A 51 -20.84 -47.00 19.10
C ALA A 51 -20.73 -45.93 20.21
N ALA A 52 -21.49 -46.11 21.29
CA ALA A 52 -21.45 -45.23 22.46
C ALA A 52 -20.11 -45.33 23.22
N PRO A 53 -19.63 -44.23 23.85
CA PRO A 53 -18.38 -44.25 24.61
C PRO A 53 -18.51 -45.12 25.87
N THR A 54 -17.57 -46.06 26.04
CA THR A 54 -17.53 -46.95 27.21
C THR A 54 -17.05 -46.20 28.46
N THR A 55 -17.66 -46.50 29.61
CA THR A 55 -17.24 -45.98 30.92
C THR A 55 -15.84 -46.48 31.29
N THR A 56 -14.92 -45.56 31.58
CA THR A 56 -13.63 -45.86 32.21
C THR A 56 -13.74 -45.65 33.73
N ALA A 57 -13.13 -46.53 34.51
CA ALA A 57 -13.28 -46.57 35.97
C ALA A 57 -12.49 -45.46 36.71
N ALA A 58 -12.82 -45.28 38.00
CA ALA A 58 -12.21 -44.29 38.88
C ALA A 58 -11.08 -44.85 39.76
N GLN A 59 -10.34 -43.95 40.41
CA GLN A 59 -9.20 -44.18 41.33
C GLN A 59 -7.89 -44.57 40.60
N THR A 60 -6.71 -44.08 40.99
CA THR A 60 -6.15 -44.10 42.36
C THR A 60 -5.41 -42.81 42.76
N THR A 61 -5.38 -42.52 44.07
CA THR A 61 -4.53 -41.52 44.75
C THR A 61 -3.08 -42.04 44.93
N THR A 62 -2.19 -41.22 45.52
CA THR A 62 -0.76 -41.49 45.90
C THR A 62 0.25 -40.95 44.86
N ALA A 63 1.28 -40.15 45.19
CA ALA A 63 1.57 -39.38 46.42
C ALA A 63 2.61 -38.27 46.14
N ALA A 64 2.77 -37.36 47.12
CA ALA A 64 3.97 -36.56 47.34
C ALA A 64 4.69 -37.08 48.62
N PRO A 65 5.95 -36.73 48.93
CA PRO A 65 6.83 -35.74 48.27
C PRO A 65 8.24 -36.28 47.94
N THR A 66 9.10 -35.42 47.37
CA THR A 66 10.52 -35.38 47.80
C THR A 66 11.12 -33.98 47.62
N THR A 67 11.80 -33.49 48.66
CA THR A 67 12.62 -32.28 48.61
C THR A 67 14.03 -32.66 48.16
N THR A 68 14.57 -31.99 47.14
CA THR A 68 15.95 -32.21 46.67
C THR A 68 16.79 -30.95 46.89
N ALA A 69 18.07 -31.13 47.24
CA ALA A 69 18.92 -30.08 47.80
C ALA A 69 19.37 -29.00 46.81
N ALA A 70 19.76 -27.84 47.35
CA ALA A 70 20.33 -26.74 46.59
C ALA A 70 21.77 -27.05 46.10
N PRO A 71 22.13 -26.68 44.85
CA PRO A 71 23.51 -26.76 44.37
C PRO A 71 24.36 -25.60 44.89
N THR A 72 25.63 -25.90 45.17
CA THR A 72 26.65 -25.01 45.73
C THR A 72 27.01 -23.83 44.83
N THR A 73 27.40 -22.71 45.45
CA THR A 73 28.14 -21.64 44.78
C THR A 73 29.58 -22.08 44.47
N THR A 74 30.01 -21.90 43.23
CA THR A 74 31.42 -21.98 42.82
C THR A 74 31.76 -20.74 42.00
N ALA A 75 32.69 -19.92 42.49
CA ALA A 75 33.16 -18.74 41.77
C ALA A 75 34.28 -19.14 40.79
N ALA A 76 34.20 -18.65 39.55
CA ALA A 76 35.27 -18.72 38.56
C ALA A 76 35.63 -17.29 38.12
N ALA A 77 36.93 -17.03 37.94
CA ALA A 77 37.47 -15.71 37.60
C ALA A 77 37.19 -15.35 36.11
N PRO A 78 37.13 -14.04 35.77
CA PRO A 78 36.75 -13.61 34.42
C PRO A 78 37.86 -13.87 33.38
N THR A 79 37.53 -14.57 32.31
CA THR A 79 38.35 -14.62 31.09
C THR A 79 38.07 -13.40 30.21
N THR A 80 39.11 -12.65 29.85
CA THR A 80 39.01 -11.50 28.94
C THR A 80 38.68 -11.93 27.50
N THR A 81 37.44 -11.71 27.07
CA THR A 81 37.03 -11.80 25.66
C THR A 81 37.64 -10.65 24.86
N ALA A 82 38.03 -10.93 23.61
CA ALA A 82 38.68 -9.96 22.73
C ALA A 82 37.77 -8.78 22.33
N ALA A 83 38.39 -7.69 21.87
CA ALA A 83 37.70 -6.49 21.42
C ALA A 83 36.72 -6.78 20.25
N PRO A 84 35.58 -6.08 20.17
CA PRO A 84 34.58 -6.32 19.12
C PRO A 84 35.14 -5.93 17.74
N THR A 85 35.07 -6.87 16.79
CA THR A 85 35.33 -6.63 15.38
C THR A 85 34.37 -5.56 14.86
N THR A 86 34.84 -4.65 14.00
CA THR A 86 34.01 -3.61 13.40
C THR A 86 32.95 -4.22 12.46
N THR A 87 31.72 -4.34 12.95
CA THR A 87 30.56 -4.64 12.11
C THR A 87 30.44 -3.58 11.02
N MET A 88 30.30 -4.00 9.76
CA MET A 88 30.07 -3.09 8.64
C MET A 88 28.76 -2.31 8.84
N ALA A 89 28.70 -1.08 8.31
CA ALA A 89 27.53 -0.22 8.46
C ALA A 89 26.25 -0.92 7.97
N PRO A 90 25.10 -0.76 8.67
CA PRO A 90 23.85 -1.37 8.24
C PRO A 90 23.45 -0.82 6.88
N THR A 91 23.19 -1.72 5.92
CA THR A 91 22.62 -1.36 4.62
C THR A 91 21.32 -0.59 4.83
N THR A 92 21.22 0.60 4.23
CA THR A 92 20.05 1.46 4.37
C THR A 92 18.79 0.78 3.85
N THR A 93 17.83 0.49 4.74
CA THR A 93 16.45 0.28 4.35
C THR A 93 15.95 1.56 3.66
N PRO A 94 15.39 1.48 2.44
CA PRO A 94 14.95 2.66 1.71
C PRO A 94 13.72 3.31 2.38
N MET A 95 13.52 4.59 2.08
CA MET A 95 12.27 5.31 2.33
C MET A 95 11.07 4.58 1.70
N PRO A 96 9.80 4.85 2.08
CA PRO A 96 8.63 4.33 1.37
C PRO A 96 8.69 4.71 -0.11
N VAL A 97 9.05 3.75 -0.96
CA VAL A 97 9.33 3.98 -2.38
C VAL A 97 8.01 4.11 -3.14
N VAL A 98 7.70 5.32 -3.60
CA VAL A 98 6.83 5.50 -4.76
C VAL A 98 7.68 5.20 -5.99
N THR A 99 7.30 4.18 -6.75
CA THR A 99 8.03 3.72 -7.94
C THR A 99 8.23 4.87 -8.92
N THR A 100 9.46 5.03 -9.42
CA THR A 100 9.80 5.99 -10.46
C THR A 100 9.88 5.29 -11.80
N TRP A 101 9.00 5.65 -12.72
CA TRP A 101 9.05 5.21 -14.11
C TRP A 101 9.81 6.23 -14.95
N SER A 102 10.72 5.74 -15.80
CA SER A 102 11.61 6.56 -16.63
C SER A 102 11.61 6.02 -18.05
N LEU A 103 11.07 6.79 -18.99
CA LEU A 103 11.16 6.48 -20.42
C LEU A 103 12.34 7.24 -21.04
N LYS A 104 13.13 6.55 -21.85
CA LYS A 104 14.30 7.11 -22.53
C LYS A 104 14.15 7.05 -24.05
N ASP A 105 14.71 8.04 -24.73
CA ASP A 105 14.80 8.08 -26.19
C ASP A 105 15.91 7.13 -26.71
N PRO A 106 16.00 6.88 -28.03
CA PRO A 106 17.07 6.07 -28.62
C PRO A 106 18.50 6.63 -28.44
N LYS A 107 18.66 7.83 -27.87
CA LYS A 107 19.95 8.45 -27.52
C LYS A 107 20.24 8.32 -26.01
N ASN A 108 19.42 7.58 -25.26
CA ASN A 108 19.49 7.37 -23.81
C ASN A 108 19.21 8.64 -22.97
N ALA A 109 18.55 9.66 -23.54
CA ALA A 109 18.05 10.81 -22.80
C ALA A 109 16.65 10.52 -22.26
N THR A 110 16.38 10.84 -20.99
CA THR A 110 15.05 10.64 -20.38
C THR A 110 14.06 11.68 -20.90
N CYS A 111 12.90 11.22 -21.37
CA CYS A 111 11.89 12.05 -22.03
C CYS A 111 10.56 12.11 -21.26
N ILE A 112 10.26 11.08 -20.46
CA ILE A 112 9.17 11.08 -19.46
C ILE A 112 9.74 10.51 -18.16
N LEU A 113 9.50 11.19 -17.05
CA LEU A 113 9.85 10.74 -15.70
C LEU A 113 8.62 10.92 -14.81
N GLU A 114 8.21 9.87 -14.12
CA GLU A 114 6.93 9.82 -13.41
C GLU A 114 6.98 9.04 -12.10
N GLN A 115 6.22 9.51 -11.11
CA GLN A 115 5.85 8.82 -9.88
C GLN A 115 4.36 9.06 -9.65
N MET A 116 3.58 8.04 -9.31
CA MET A 116 2.17 8.20 -8.90
C MET A 116 1.68 7.00 -8.09
N GLN A 117 0.51 7.17 -7.47
CA GLN A 117 -0.40 6.08 -7.14
C GLN A 117 -1.70 6.29 -7.94
N ALA A 118 -2.28 5.20 -8.45
CA ALA A 118 -3.51 5.21 -9.23
C ALA A 118 -4.42 4.06 -8.80
N ASP A 119 -5.57 4.42 -8.22
CA ASP A 119 -6.56 3.50 -7.67
C ASP A 119 -7.80 3.52 -8.56
N PHE A 120 -8.11 2.39 -9.19
CA PHE A 120 -9.20 2.24 -10.14
C PHE A 120 -10.40 1.55 -9.52
N SER A 121 -11.59 1.94 -9.95
CA SER A 121 -12.85 1.25 -9.67
C SER A 121 -13.45 0.82 -11.00
N ILE A 122 -13.40 -0.48 -11.28
CA ILE A 122 -13.69 -1.07 -12.60
C ILE A 122 -15.05 -1.78 -12.55
N MET A 123 -15.97 -1.37 -13.41
CA MET A 123 -17.26 -2.00 -13.63
C MET A 123 -17.19 -2.93 -14.86
N TYR A 124 -17.79 -4.12 -14.75
CA TYR A 124 -17.75 -5.15 -15.79
C TYR A 124 -19.04 -5.98 -15.82
N GLU A 125 -19.28 -6.61 -16.95
CA GLU A 125 -20.40 -7.55 -17.10
C GLU A 125 -19.97 -8.98 -16.76
N MET A 126 -20.83 -9.65 -15.99
CA MET A 126 -20.73 -11.06 -15.61
C MET A 126 -22.03 -11.81 -15.92
N VAL A 127 -21.93 -13.11 -16.19
CA VAL A 127 -23.07 -14.02 -16.22
C VAL A 127 -23.30 -14.52 -14.79
N ASN A 128 -24.53 -14.42 -14.28
CA ASN A 128 -24.88 -14.93 -12.95
C ASN A 128 -25.41 -16.37 -12.98
N ALA A 129 -25.70 -16.95 -11.81
CA ALA A 129 -26.20 -18.32 -11.67
C ALA A 129 -27.54 -18.57 -12.40
N GLU A 130 -28.36 -17.53 -12.62
CA GLU A 130 -29.58 -17.62 -13.43
C GLU A 130 -29.33 -17.46 -14.94
N ASN A 131 -28.07 -17.55 -15.38
CA ASN A 131 -27.60 -17.38 -16.77
C ASN A 131 -27.98 -16.02 -17.39
N LYS A 132 -27.93 -14.93 -16.58
CA LYS A 132 -28.22 -13.56 -17.01
C LYS A 132 -27.00 -12.67 -16.90
N THR A 133 -26.81 -11.79 -17.89
CA THR A 133 -25.83 -10.71 -17.83
C THR A 133 -26.21 -9.68 -16.78
N VAL A 134 -25.29 -9.37 -15.85
CA VAL A 134 -25.42 -8.33 -14.83
C VAL A 134 -24.11 -7.56 -14.67
N GLN A 135 -24.21 -6.29 -14.26
CA GLN A 135 -23.05 -5.43 -14.00
C GLN A 135 -22.51 -5.66 -12.58
N SER A 136 -21.18 -5.71 -12.44
CA SER A 136 -20.41 -5.92 -11.21
C SER A 136 -19.23 -4.95 -11.13
N THR A 137 -18.64 -4.73 -9.96
CA THR A 137 -17.61 -3.70 -9.76
C THR A 137 -16.50 -4.20 -8.84
N ILE A 138 -15.24 -3.92 -9.19
CA ILE A 138 -14.05 -4.29 -8.42
C ILE A 138 -13.13 -3.08 -8.20
N PRO A 139 -12.39 -2.99 -7.08
CA PRO A 139 -11.23 -2.12 -6.96
C PRO A 139 -9.99 -2.77 -7.62
N PHE A 140 -9.14 -1.96 -8.25
CA PHE A 140 -7.84 -2.37 -8.77
C PHE A 140 -6.81 -1.27 -8.52
N MET A 141 -5.67 -1.57 -7.90
CA MET A 141 -4.62 -0.58 -7.60
C MET A 141 -3.41 -0.82 -8.52
N LEU A 142 -2.85 0.24 -9.12
CA LEU A 142 -1.66 0.14 -9.97
C LEU A 142 -0.48 -0.45 -9.18
N PRO A 143 0.09 -1.61 -9.56
CA PRO A 143 1.13 -2.27 -8.77
C PRO A 143 2.43 -1.47 -8.75
N GLN A 144 3.07 -1.36 -7.57
CA GLN A 144 4.39 -0.74 -7.43
C GLN A 144 5.48 -1.47 -8.25
N GLY A 145 5.28 -2.75 -8.56
CA GLY A 145 6.15 -3.54 -9.43
C GLY A 145 5.95 -3.31 -10.94
N ALA A 146 5.09 -2.37 -11.36
CA ALA A 146 4.90 -2.07 -12.77
C ALA A 146 6.21 -1.58 -13.43
N MET A 147 6.42 -1.97 -14.69
CA MET A 147 7.61 -1.65 -15.48
C MET A 147 7.23 -0.87 -16.74
N VAL A 148 8.17 -0.07 -17.27
CA VAL A 148 7.97 0.64 -18.54
C VAL A 148 8.09 -0.34 -19.70
N ASP A 149 7.04 -0.48 -20.51
CA ASP A 149 7.09 -1.18 -21.79
C ASP A 149 7.73 -0.25 -22.83
N THR A 150 9.00 -0.49 -23.15
CA THR A 150 9.77 0.31 -24.10
C THR A 150 9.46 0.03 -25.57
N MET A 151 8.63 -0.98 -25.89
CA MET A 151 8.14 -1.22 -27.26
C MET A 151 6.84 -0.48 -27.54
N ASN A 152 5.97 -0.35 -26.54
CA ASN A 152 4.71 0.39 -26.67
C ASN A 152 4.84 1.87 -26.28
N SER A 153 5.76 2.25 -25.40
CA SER A 153 6.00 3.65 -25.01
C SER A 153 6.77 4.43 -26.09
N ALA A 154 6.54 5.75 -26.18
CA ALA A 154 7.23 6.64 -27.09
C ALA A 154 7.46 8.03 -26.45
N CYS A 155 8.61 8.65 -26.70
CA CYS A 155 8.92 10.01 -26.24
C CYS A 155 8.12 11.11 -26.92
N GLY A 156 7.44 10.80 -28.03
CA GLY A 156 6.81 11.76 -28.93
C GLY A 156 7.82 12.49 -29.82
N ASP A 157 7.30 13.10 -30.88
CA ASP A 157 8.02 13.97 -31.81
C ASP A 157 7.04 14.99 -32.44
N ASN A 158 7.36 15.53 -33.62
CA ASN A 158 6.50 16.50 -34.30
C ASN A 158 5.20 15.90 -34.88
N GLU A 159 5.11 14.57 -34.98
CA GLU A 159 3.98 13.86 -35.59
C GLU A 159 3.28 12.91 -34.59
N THR A 160 3.98 12.47 -33.55
CA THR A 160 3.50 11.52 -32.54
C THR A 160 3.41 12.14 -31.14
N MET A 161 2.28 11.91 -30.46
CA MET A 161 2.13 12.28 -29.05
C MET A 161 3.01 11.39 -28.16
N PRO A 162 3.70 11.93 -27.15
CA PRO A 162 4.37 11.11 -26.13
C PRO A 162 3.37 10.16 -25.45
N LYS A 163 3.80 8.91 -25.25
CA LYS A 163 3.02 7.89 -24.57
C LYS A 163 3.89 7.09 -23.61
N LEU A 164 3.43 6.93 -22.37
CA LEU A 164 4.03 6.04 -21.39
C LEU A 164 3.10 4.82 -21.20
N THR A 165 3.63 3.63 -21.43
CA THR A 165 2.94 2.36 -21.22
C THR A 165 3.61 1.61 -20.07
N LEU A 166 2.86 1.35 -19.01
CA LEU A 166 3.28 0.56 -17.86
C LEU A 166 2.68 -0.84 -17.93
N ILE A 167 3.47 -1.89 -17.77
CA ILE A 167 3.04 -3.29 -17.71
C ILE A 167 3.28 -3.86 -16.31
N PHE A 168 2.39 -4.74 -15.85
CA PHE A 168 2.44 -5.28 -14.48
C PHE A 168 1.97 -6.74 -14.39
N ASP A 169 2.21 -7.50 -15.46
CA ASP A 169 2.07 -8.95 -15.54
C ASP A 169 3.17 -9.48 -16.46
N GLU A 170 3.88 -10.54 -16.05
CA GLU A 170 4.92 -11.18 -16.89
C GLU A 170 4.32 -12.11 -17.95
N ALA A 171 3.05 -12.49 -17.82
CA ALA A 171 2.35 -13.27 -18.84
C ALA A 171 2.06 -12.41 -20.09
N LEU A 172 2.87 -12.59 -21.12
CA LEU A 172 2.71 -12.14 -22.53
C LEU A 172 1.37 -11.43 -22.84
N TYR A 173 1.40 -10.09 -22.79
CA TYR A 173 0.27 -9.19 -23.09
C TYR A 173 -0.93 -9.29 -22.13
N GLY A 174 -0.68 -9.53 -20.85
CA GLY A 174 -1.66 -9.53 -19.76
C GLY A 174 -2.26 -8.15 -19.45
N ASN A 175 -1.66 -7.40 -18.54
CA ASN A 175 -2.25 -6.17 -17.98
C ASN A 175 -1.33 -4.95 -18.16
N MET A 176 -1.89 -3.80 -18.57
CA MET A 176 -1.13 -2.57 -18.82
C MET A 176 -1.91 -1.28 -18.48
N PHE A 177 -1.19 -0.18 -18.29
CA PHE A 177 -1.73 1.17 -18.14
C PHE A 177 -1.00 2.12 -19.09
N GLU A 178 -1.71 2.62 -20.10
CA GLU A 178 -1.20 3.57 -21.09
C GLU A 178 -1.62 5.01 -20.77
N GLN A 179 -0.70 5.94 -20.97
CA GLN A 179 -0.86 7.36 -20.69
C GLN A 179 -0.36 8.17 -21.87
N PHE A 180 -1.23 9.01 -22.45
CA PHE A 180 -0.94 9.83 -23.63
C PHE A 180 -0.87 11.29 -23.23
N PHE A 181 0.21 11.96 -23.61
CA PHE A 181 0.46 13.37 -23.30
C PHE A 181 0.27 14.23 -24.54
N THR A 182 -0.44 15.34 -24.41
CA THR A 182 -0.37 16.41 -25.43
C THR A 182 0.89 17.22 -25.19
N MET A 183 1.61 17.53 -26.27
CA MET A 183 2.67 18.54 -26.26
C MET A 183 2.19 19.83 -26.94
N SER A 184 2.74 20.93 -26.45
CA SER A 184 2.61 22.29 -27.00
C SER A 184 3.95 22.98 -26.85
N ALA A 185 4.21 24.06 -27.60
CA ALA A 185 5.54 24.67 -27.72
C ALA A 185 6.19 25.24 -26.43
N ASN A 186 5.55 25.12 -25.26
CA ASN A 186 6.08 25.53 -23.93
C ASN A 186 5.51 24.67 -22.76
N ASN A 187 4.70 23.63 -23.03
CA ASN A 187 3.98 22.86 -22.00
C ASN A 187 3.55 21.48 -22.51
N SER A 188 3.36 20.51 -21.60
CA SER A 188 2.58 19.29 -21.85
C SER A 188 1.37 19.17 -20.90
N ALA A 189 0.49 18.20 -21.16
CA ALA A 189 -0.55 17.76 -20.24
C ALA A 189 -0.91 16.28 -20.49
N LEU A 190 -1.31 15.55 -19.44
CA LEU A 190 -1.92 14.24 -19.61
C LEU A 190 -3.29 14.41 -20.27
N ALA A 191 -3.51 13.74 -21.40
CA ALA A 191 -4.64 14.00 -22.28
C ALA A 191 -5.57 12.78 -22.44
N ASN A 192 -5.00 11.58 -22.55
CA ASN A 192 -5.78 10.34 -22.52
C ASN A 192 -5.10 9.29 -21.63
N ILE A 193 -5.89 8.40 -21.06
CA ILE A 193 -5.43 7.22 -20.34
C ILE A 193 -6.20 6.00 -20.82
N THR A 194 -5.55 4.83 -20.82
CA THR A 194 -6.18 3.54 -21.12
C THR A 194 -5.62 2.47 -20.19
N LEU A 195 -6.47 1.92 -19.32
CA LEU A 195 -6.15 0.72 -18.55
C LEU A 195 -6.59 -0.52 -19.33
N ALA A 196 -5.68 -1.46 -19.57
CA ALA A 196 -5.99 -2.77 -20.14
C ALA A 196 -5.90 -3.82 -19.04
N LEU A 197 -7.01 -4.53 -18.77
CA LEU A 197 -7.03 -5.64 -17.82
C LEU A 197 -7.52 -6.94 -18.48
N ASN A 198 -6.83 -8.04 -18.21
CA ASN A 198 -7.25 -9.37 -18.60
C ASN A 198 -8.33 -9.87 -17.63
N HIS A 199 -9.50 -10.21 -18.17
CA HIS A 199 -10.65 -10.70 -17.41
C HIS A 199 -10.45 -12.15 -16.96
N THR A 200 -9.53 -12.36 -16.03
CA THR A 200 -9.30 -13.65 -15.36
C THR A 200 -10.41 -13.94 -14.34
N GLU A 201 -10.72 -15.21 -14.09
CA GLU A 201 -11.73 -15.60 -13.07
C GLU A 201 -11.35 -15.18 -11.64
N VAL A 202 -10.08 -14.87 -11.38
CA VAL A 202 -9.59 -14.40 -10.07
C VAL A 202 -9.94 -12.92 -9.83
N LEU A 203 -9.82 -12.08 -10.86
CA LEU A 203 -10.03 -10.63 -10.77
C LEU A 203 -11.44 -10.22 -11.27
N PHE A 204 -11.98 -10.91 -12.27
CA PHE A 204 -13.25 -10.66 -12.94
C PHE A 204 -14.14 -11.93 -13.03
N PRO A 205 -14.53 -12.52 -11.89
CA PRO A 205 -15.25 -13.80 -11.86
C PRO A 205 -16.55 -13.81 -12.68
N ASN A 206 -16.72 -14.88 -13.47
CA ASN A 206 -17.83 -15.13 -14.41
C ASN A 206 -18.04 -14.03 -15.46
N SER A 207 -17.00 -13.27 -15.87
CA SER A 207 -17.18 -12.18 -16.82
C SER A 207 -17.71 -12.65 -18.19
N THR A 208 -18.61 -11.87 -18.82
CA THR A 208 -18.97 -12.05 -20.24
C THR A 208 -17.78 -11.89 -21.20
N GLN A 209 -16.66 -11.37 -20.69
CA GLN A 209 -15.40 -11.20 -21.38
C GLN A 209 -14.27 -12.07 -20.80
N ALA A 210 -14.59 -13.14 -20.06
CA ALA A 210 -13.60 -14.01 -19.44
C ALA A 210 -12.49 -14.46 -20.42
N GLY A 211 -11.24 -14.37 -19.98
CA GLY A 211 -10.04 -14.67 -20.78
C GLY A 211 -9.69 -13.65 -21.87
N LYS A 212 -10.37 -12.49 -21.93
CA LYS A 212 -10.06 -11.41 -22.88
C LYS A 212 -9.37 -10.23 -22.17
N LEU A 213 -8.50 -9.55 -22.91
CA LEU A 213 -8.01 -8.23 -22.55
C LEU A 213 -9.09 -7.18 -22.87
N VAL A 214 -9.46 -6.37 -21.87
CA VAL A 214 -10.53 -5.36 -21.96
C VAL A 214 -9.93 -3.98 -21.68
N MET A 215 -10.26 -3.01 -22.55
CA MET A 215 -9.70 -1.66 -22.53
C MET A 215 -10.67 -0.66 -21.88
N TYR A 216 -10.17 0.07 -20.90
CA TYR A 216 -10.88 1.12 -20.17
C TYR A 216 -10.21 2.46 -20.42
N SER A 217 -10.73 3.23 -21.38
CA SER A 217 -10.13 4.49 -21.85
C SER A 217 -10.86 5.74 -21.37
N ALA A 218 -10.11 6.83 -21.17
CA ALA A 218 -10.62 8.16 -20.87
C ALA A 218 -9.87 9.24 -21.69
N THR A 219 -10.59 10.25 -22.15
CA THR A 219 -10.02 11.56 -22.48
C THR A 219 -10.20 12.46 -21.25
N LEU A 220 -9.11 13.07 -20.78
CA LEU A 220 -9.08 13.84 -19.54
C LEU A 220 -9.27 15.35 -19.81
N PRO A 221 -9.63 16.15 -18.79
CA PRO A 221 -9.74 17.60 -18.94
C PRO A 221 -8.46 18.26 -19.48
N ILE A 222 -8.61 19.27 -20.32
CA ILE A 222 -7.48 20.02 -20.90
C ILE A 222 -6.64 20.62 -19.76
N ASN A 223 -5.32 20.46 -19.81
CA ASN A 223 -4.36 20.82 -18.75
C ASN A 223 -4.34 19.90 -17.52
N THR A 224 -4.89 18.68 -17.57
CA THR A 224 -4.67 17.67 -16.52
C THR A 224 -3.17 17.39 -16.37
N PHE A 225 -2.67 17.48 -15.13
CA PHE A 225 -1.26 17.36 -14.77
C PHE A 225 -0.31 18.19 -15.65
N LYS A 226 -0.71 19.43 -15.98
CA LYS A 226 0.04 20.31 -16.88
C LYS A 226 1.49 20.51 -16.41
N VAL A 227 2.42 20.05 -17.23
CA VAL A 227 3.87 20.28 -17.09
C VAL A 227 4.24 21.52 -17.91
N LYS A 228 5.19 22.32 -17.41
CA LYS A 228 5.87 23.37 -18.18
C LYS A 228 7.26 22.90 -18.52
N ASP A 229 7.80 23.34 -19.64
CA ASP A 229 9.16 23.03 -20.06
C ASP A 229 10.18 23.41 -18.95
N GLY A 230 11.19 22.58 -18.75
CA GLY A 230 12.15 22.65 -17.63
C GLY A 230 11.59 22.45 -16.20
N GLN A 231 10.31 22.08 -16.02
CA GLN A 231 9.67 21.92 -14.71
C GLN A 231 9.02 20.54 -14.53
N SER A 232 8.81 20.14 -13.27
CA SER A 232 8.00 18.97 -12.90
C SER A 232 6.68 19.39 -12.27
N TYR A 233 5.57 18.76 -12.63
CA TYR A 233 4.29 18.91 -11.95
C TYR A 233 4.29 18.06 -10.66
N LEU A 234 3.70 18.58 -9.57
CA LEU A 234 3.50 17.82 -8.32
C LEU A 234 2.09 18.07 -7.76
N CYS A 235 1.37 16.98 -7.44
CA CYS A 235 0.12 17.02 -6.68
C CYS A 235 0.01 15.83 -5.72
N ASN A 236 -0.08 16.11 -4.42
CA ASN A 236 -0.25 15.08 -3.39
C ASN A 236 -1.74 14.81 -3.12
N SER A 237 -2.58 15.84 -3.25
CA SER A 237 -4.04 15.75 -3.19
C SER A 237 -4.62 14.70 -4.14
N LEU A 238 -5.71 14.04 -3.74
CA LEU A 238 -6.45 13.08 -4.56
C LEU A 238 -7.05 13.77 -5.79
N GLN A 239 -7.04 13.12 -6.95
CA GLN A 239 -7.56 13.62 -8.22
C GLN A 239 -8.40 12.55 -8.92
N ASP A 240 -9.73 12.71 -8.92
CA ASP A 240 -10.69 11.74 -9.44
C ASP A 240 -11.10 12.02 -10.89
N PHE A 241 -11.08 10.99 -11.74
CA PHE A 241 -11.53 11.05 -13.13
C PHE A 241 -12.40 9.84 -13.50
N LYS A 242 -13.35 10.06 -14.42
CA LYS A 242 -14.15 8.97 -15.01
C LYS A 242 -13.44 8.36 -16.19
N VAL A 243 -13.49 7.04 -16.31
CA VAL A 243 -12.83 6.24 -17.35
C VAL A 243 -13.92 5.53 -18.17
N GLY A 244 -14.36 6.21 -19.22
CA GLY A 244 -15.54 5.84 -20.00
C GLY A 244 -16.82 5.83 -19.15
N THR A 245 -17.72 4.89 -19.44
CA THR A 245 -18.92 4.62 -18.63
C THR A 245 -18.69 3.59 -17.53
N ASN A 246 -17.62 2.80 -17.64
CA ASN A 246 -17.45 1.54 -16.92
C ASN A 246 -16.25 1.54 -15.95
N ALA A 247 -15.58 2.67 -15.73
CA ALA A 247 -14.53 2.76 -14.71
C ALA A 247 -14.40 4.19 -14.15
N ASN A 248 -13.74 4.30 -13.00
CA ASN A 248 -13.17 5.55 -12.46
C ASN A 248 -11.71 5.30 -12.07
N VAL A 249 -10.93 6.38 -11.96
CA VAL A 249 -9.57 6.38 -11.41
C VAL A 249 -9.39 7.53 -10.44
N THR A 250 -8.72 7.27 -9.31
CA THR A 250 -8.25 8.25 -8.34
C THR A 250 -6.73 8.25 -8.38
N PHE A 251 -6.12 9.37 -8.77
CA PHE A 251 -4.68 9.55 -8.70
C PHE A 251 -4.28 10.23 -7.39
N SER A 252 -3.11 9.89 -6.85
CA SER A 252 -2.47 10.62 -5.74
C SER A 252 -0.95 10.58 -5.82
N LYS A 253 -0.28 11.50 -5.10
CA LYS A 253 1.20 11.63 -5.08
C LYS A 253 1.80 11.72 -6.49
N VAL A 254 1.08 12.33 -7.41
CA VAL A 254 1.47 12.49 -8.81
C VAL A 254 2.65 13.46 -8.88
N LYS A 255 3.79 12.97 -9.37
CA LYS A 255 4.90 13.80 -9.78
C LYS A 255 5.34 13.39 -11.18
N ILE A 256 5.22 14.30 -12.14
CA ILE A 256 5.49 14.03 -13.54
C ILE A 256 6.32 15.14 -14.18
N GLN A 257 7.25 14.76 -15.04
CA GLN A 257 7.88 15.65 -16.01
C GLN A 257 7.96 14.97 -17.38
N THR A 258 7.80 15.77 -18.43
CA THR A 258 7.97 15.39 -19.84
C THR A 258 8.87 16.44 -20.49
N ALA A 259 9.89 16.01 -21.24
CA ALA A 259 10.98 16.85 -21.76
C ALA A 259 11.83 17.57 -20.68
N ASP A 260 13.04 17.99 -21.07
CA ASP A 260 14.02 18.72 -20.25
C ASP A 260 14.43 18.04 -18.93
N ILE A 261 14.56 16.70 -18.95
CA ILE A 261 14.86 15.88 -17.76
C ILE A 261 16.37 15.67 -17.64
N ASP A 262 17.04 16.59 -16.96
CA ASP A 262 18.48 16.50 -16.67
C ASP A 262 18.80 15.37 -15.69
N ASN A 263 19.77 14.51 -16.05
CA ASN A 263 20.37 13.50 -15.16
C ASN A 263 19.35 12.58 -14.47
N ASP A 264 18.29 12.17 -15.19
CA ASP A 264 17.20 11.31 -14.71
C ASP A 264 16.47 11.85 -13.46
N LYS A 265 16.38 13.19 -13.33
CA LYS A 265 15.79 13.86 -12.17
C LYS A 265 14.75 14.89 -12.58
N PHE A 266 13.71 14.97 -11.75
CA PHE A 266 12.73 16.04 -11.82
C PHE A 266 13.37 17.42 -11.61
N GLY A 267 13.13 18.33 -12.54
CA GLY A 267 13.44 19.75 -12.43
C GLY A 267 12.50 20.51 -11.49
N ASN A 268 12.51 21.84 -11.60
CA ASN A 268 11.82 22.76 -10.68
C ASN A 268 10.33 22.42 -10.55
N VAL A 269 9.81 22.38 -9.31
CA VAL A 269 8.44 21.90 -9.05
C VAL A 269 7.41 23.00 -9.26
N SER A 270 6.45 22.75 -10.15
CA SER A 270 5.18 23.47 -10.27
C SER A 270 4.09 22.68 -9.53
N GLN A 271 3.71 23.15 -8.35
CA GLN A 271 2.75 22.49 -7.47
C GLN A 271 1.29 22.73 -7.92
N CYS A 272 0.40 21.76 -7.72
CA CYS A 272 -1.01 21.88 -8.08
C CYS A 272 -1.78 22.86 -7.16
N PRO A 273 -2.83 23.54 -7.65
CA PRO A 273 -3.58 24.52 -6.85
C PRO A 273 -4.18 23.95 -5.55
N GLN A 274 -4.52 22.66 -5.55
CA GLN A 274 -5.08 21.95 -4.40
C GLN A 274 -4.09 21.82 -3.22
N ASP A 275 -2.80 21.73 -3.52
CA ASP A 275 -1.75 21.65 -2.50
C ASP A 275 -1.22 23.04 -2.07
N THR A 276 -1.50 24.12 -2.83
CA THR A 276 -0.98 25.46 -2.53
C THR A 276 -1.81 26.19 -1.47
N PRO A 277 -1.21 26.68 -0.35
CA PRO A 277 -1.94 27.42 0.66
C PRO A 277 -2.37 28.81 0.14
N SER A 278 -3.66 29.13 0.23
CA SER A 278 -4.23 30.36 -0.31
C SER A 278 -3.85 31.59 0.51
N THR A 279 -2.88 32.37 0.04
CA THR A 279 -2.51 33.68 0.61
C THR A 279 -3.22 34.81 -0.13
N SER A 280 -4.44 35.14 0.28
CA SER A 280 -5.18 36.32 -0.19
C SER A 280 -5.52 37.24 0.99
N PRO A 281 -5.13 38.53 0.98
CA PRO A 281 -5.46 39.46 2.05
C PRO A 281 -6.95 39.80 2.01
N ALA A 282 -7.65 39.69 3.14
CA ALA A 282 -9.10 39.86 3.22
C ALA A 282 -9.55 41.30 2.87
N PRO A 283 -10.41 41.51 1.86
CA PRO A 283 -10.95 42.82 1.53
C PRO A 283 -12.23 43.11 2.35
N THR A 284 -12.22 44.20 3.11
CA THR A 284 -13.36 44.61 3.95
C THR A 284 -14.39 45.41 3.16
N SER A 285 -15.58 44.86 2.85
CA SER A 285 -16.85 45.64 2.78
C SER A 285 -18.14 44.84 2.51
N SER A 286 -19.22 45.40 3.06
CA SER A 286 -20.66 45.31 2.72
C SER A 286 -21.35 43.95 2.53
N ILE A 287 -22.54 43.85 3.14
CA ILE A 287 -23.40 42.65 3.14
C ILE A 287 -24.31 42.66 1.90
N LYS A 288 -24.26 41.59 1.10
CA LYS A 288 -25.26 41.26 0.07
C LYS A 288 -25.57 39.76 0.18
N PRO A 289 -26.82 39.29 -0.07
CA PRO A 289 -27.23 37.94 0.31
C PRO A 289 -26.38 36.82 -0.29
N THR A 290 -25.86 35.96 0.59
CA THR A 290 -25.09 34.75 0.29
C THR A 290 -25.96 33.72 -0.44
N PRO A 291 -25.54 33.18 -1.60
CA PRO A 291 -26.06 31.90 -2.07
C PRO A 291 -25.56 30.82 -1.12
N THR A 292 -26.46 30.12 -0.42
CA THR A 292 -26.12 29.14 0.63
C THR A 292 -25.10 28.12 0.12
N PRO A 293 -23.94 27.96 0.79
CA PRO A 293 -23.00 26.90 0.40
C PRO A 293 -23.65 25.54 0.63
N THR A 294 -23.70 24.71 -0.40
CA THR A 294 -23.90 23.26 -0.23
C THR A 294 -22.82 22.76 0.74
N PRO A 295 -23.17 22.07 1.83
CA PRO A 295 -22.18 21.69 2.82
C PRO A 295 -21.14 20.74 2.21
N THR A 296 -19.86 21.09 2.37
CA THR A 296 -18.78 20.09 2.40
C THR A 296 -19.23 18.96 3.33
N PRO A 297 -19.08 17.68 2.96
CA PRO A 297 -19.42 16.59 3.87
C PRO A 297 -18.58 16.73 5.14
N THR A 298 -19.24 17.08 6.25
CA THR A 298 -18.59 17.30 7.54
C THR A 298 -17.78 16.05 7.88
N PRO A 299 -16.48 16.17 8.21
CA PRO A 299 -15.72 15.02 8.69
C PRO A 299 -16.48 14.45 9.89
N THR A 300 -16.81 13.17 9.83
CA THR A 300 -17.56 12.50 10.90
C THR A 300 -16.70 12.60 12.16
N PRO A 301 -17.15 13.29 13.22
CA PRO A 301 -16.28 13.56 14.36
C PRO A 301 -15.91 12.23 15.05
N PRO A 302 -14.65 12.07 15.51
CA PRO A 302 -14.22 10.83 16.13
C PRO A 302 -15.03 10.54 17.38
N GLN A 303 -15.46 9.29 17.51
CA GLN A 303 -16.25 8.84 18.64
C GLN A 303 -15.36 8.60 19.86
N SER A 304 -15.93 8.78 21.06
CA SER A 304 -15.20 8.78 22.32
C SER A 304 -15.91 7.91 23.34
N TRP A 305 -15.17 6.99 23.96
CA TRP A 305 -15.64 6.05 24.96
C TRP A 305 -14.76 6.07 26.20
N ASN A 306 -15.40 6.01 27.36
CA ASN A 306 -14.76 5.90 28.66
C ASN A 306 -15.31 4.66 29.36
N ILE A 307 -14.44 3.72 29.74
CA ILE A 307 -14.80 2.54 30.54
C ILE A 307 -14.33 2.77 31.97
N THR A 308 -15.18 2.39 32.93
CA THR A 308 -14.88 2.42 34.37
C THR A 308 -14.85 1.01 34.95
N ASP A 309 -14.00 0.81 35.96
CA ASP A 309 -13.99 -0.42 36.76
C ASP A 309 -15.24 -0.52 37.67
N ALA A 310 -15.37 -1.64 38.38
CA ALA A 310 -16.44 -1.87 39.36
C ALA A 310 -16.47 -0.87 40.55
N ASN A 311 -15.49 0.03 40.66
CA ASN A 311 -15.38 1.09 41.66
C ASN A 311 -15.67 2.48 41.08
N ASN A 312 -16.21 2.56 39.85
CA ASN A 312 -16.41 3.79 39.05
C ASN A 312 -15.11 4.55 38.72
N LYS A 313 -13.95 3.89 38.74
CA LYS A 313 -12.65 4.47 38.36
C LYS A 313 -12.40 4.24 36.87
N THR A 314 -12.14 5.31 36.13
CA THR A 314 -11.75 5.24 34.71
C THR A 314 -10.50 4.38 34.50
N CYS A 315 -10.68 3.32 33.73
CA CYS A 315 -9.74 2.23 33.51
C CYS A 315 -9.32 2.08 32.03
N MET A 316 -10.10 2.66 31.12
CA MET A 316 -9.77 2.72 29.69
C MET A 316 -10.42 3.94 29.04
N LEU A 317 -9.66 4.62 28.18
CA LEU A 317 -10.11 5.74 27.35
C LEU A 317 -9.81 5.41 25.88
N ILE A 318 -10.80 5.56 25.00
CA ILE A 318 -10.64 5.36 23.56
C ILE A 318 -11.35 6.49 22.82
N VAL A 319 -10.64 7.13 21.90
CA VAL A 319 -11.17 7.97 20.82
C VAL A 319 -10.73 7.39 19.49
N MET A 320 -11.64 7.23 18.53
CA MET A 320 -11.30 6.85 17.16
C MET A 320 -12.44 7.12 16.18
N SER A 321 -12.08 7.41 14.94
CA SER A 321 -12.93 7.28 13.76
C SER A 321 -12.70 5.88 13.16
N LEU A 322 -13.73 5.02 13.10
CA LEU A 322 -13.61 3.65 12.56
C LEU A 322 -14.68 3.35 11.51
N GLU A 323 -14.23 2.89 10.34
CA GLU A 323 -15.08 2.39 9.26
C GLU A 323 -14.67 0.97 8.85
N PHE A 324 -15.65 0.14 8.51
CA PHE A 324 -15.45 -1.25 8.07
C PHE A 324 -15.90 -1.38 6.61
N ASN A 325 -14.97 -1.63 5.69
CA ASN A 325 -15.29 -2.05 4.33
C ASN A 325 -15.42 -3.58 4.31
N ILE A 326 -16.65 -4.07 4.26
CA ILE A 326 -16.99 -5.50 4.35
C ILE A 326 -17.39 -5.99 2.96
N SER A 327 -16.67 -6.99 2.45
CA SER A 327 -16.94 -7.67 1.19
C SER A 327 -17.78 -8.92 1.43
N TYR A 328 -18.96 -9.03 0.85
CA TYR A 328 -19.90 -10.12 1.10
C TYR A 328 -20.53 -10.66 -0.19
N LYS A 329 -20.80 -11.97 -0.24
CA LYS A 329 -21.49 -12.61 -1.37
C LYS A 329 -22.99 -12.51 -1.18
N THR A 330 -23.64 -11.74 -2.03
CA THR A 330 -25.11 -11.66 -2.12
C THR A 330 -25.76 -13.02 -2.38
N SER A 331 -27.08 -13.09 -2.30
CA SER A 331 -27.93 -14.23 -2.63
C SER A 331 -27.92 -14.65 -4.11
N LYS A 332 -27.26 -13.86 -4.97
CA LYS A 332 -26.96 -14.19 -6.38
C LYS A 332 -25.46 -14.43 -6.63
N ASP A 333 -24.73 -14.70 -5.55
CA ASP A 333 -23.28 -14.88 -5.42
C ASP A 333 -22.35 -13.81 -6.02
N LYS A 334 -22.91 -12.71 -6.55
CA LYS A 334 -22.18 -11.46 -6.76
C LYS A 334 -21.57 -10.98 -5.43
N VAL A 335 -20.27 -10.73 -5.44
CA VAL A 335 -19.56 -10.03 -4.36
C VAL A 335 -19.96 -8.56 -4.40
N ASN A 336 -20.29 -8.00 -3.24
CA ASN A 336 -20.52 -6.58 -3.03
C ASN A 336 -19.65 -6.09 -1.87
N VAL A 337 -19.26 -4.80 -1.88
CA VAL A 337 -18.56 -4.17 -0.76
C VAL A 337 -19.47 -3.11 -0.17
N THR A 338 -19.54 -3.05 1.16
CA THR A 338 -20.32 -2.05 1.90
C THR A 338 -19.49 -1.44 3.01
N THR A 339 -19.61 -0.12 3.19
CA THR A 339 -18.92 0.66 4.21
C THR A 339 -19.84 0.84 5.40
N VAL A 340 -19.50 0.21 6.52
CA VAL A 340 -20.24 0.33 7.78
C VAL A 340 -19.45 1.21 8.75
N LYS A 341 -20.12 2.19 9.36
CA LYS A 341 -19.55 3.02 10.43
C LYS A 341 -20.12 2.59 11.77
N ILE A 342 -19.39 2.80 12.86
CA ILE A 342 -19.95 2.61 14.21
C ILE A 342 -21.03 3.69 14.43
N PRO A 343 -22.26 3.34 14.85
CA PRO A 343 -23.30 4.31 15.16
C PRO A 343 -23.10 4.91 16.58
N SER A 344 -23.62 6.10 16.82
CA SER A 344 -23.41 6.85 18.07
C SER A 344 -24.11 6.27 19.31
N ASP A 345 -24.92 5.23 19.14
CA ASP A 345 -25.66 4.49 20.18
C ASP A 345 -25.01 3.12 20.52
N ALA A 346 -23.79 2.86 20.03
CA ALA A 346 -23.04 1.64 20.32
C ALA A 346 -22.79 1.45 21.84
N ASP A 347 -23.23 0.30 22.37
CA ASP A 347 -23.13 -0.05 23.78
C ASP A 347 -21.74 -0.59 24.15
N THR A 348 -21.18 -0.08 25.25
CA THR A 348 -19.89 -0.49 25.83
C THR A 348 -20.02 -1.45 27.01
N SER A 349 -21.23 -1.80 27.46
CA SER A 349 -21.50 -2.54 28.72
C SER A 349 -20.88 -3.94 28.82
N GLN A 350 -20.35 -4.48 27.71
CA GLN A 350 -19.60 -5.74 27.65
C GLN A 350 -18.07 -5.55 27.76
N SER A 351 -17.58 -4.33 27.98
CA SER A 351 -16.16 -4.02 28.16
C SER A 351 -15.67 -4.37 29.56
N GLU A 352 -14.50 -4.98 29.67
CA GLU A 352 -13.89 -5.41 30.93
C GLU A 352 -12.50 -4.80 31.10
N CYS A 353 -12.23 -4.18 32.25
CA CYS A 353 -10.95 -3.52 32.53
C CYS A 353 -10.45 -3.74 33.97
N ASN A 354 -11.09 -4.66 34.71
CA ASN A 354 -10.83 -4.91 36.14
C ASN A 354 -9.51 -5.67 36.39
N SER A 355 -8.72 -5.95 35.35
CA SER A 355 -7.48 -6.72 35.41
C SER A 355 -6.26 -5.82 35.20
N ASN A 356 -5.20 -6.08 35.99
CA ASN A 356 -3.95 -5.33 35.89
C ASN A 356 -3.09 -5.71 34.68
N THR A 357 -3.40 -6.81 33.99
CA THR A 357 -2.60 -7.34 32.87
C THR A 357 -3.39 -7.58 31.58
N THR A 358 -4.73 -7.59 31.66
CA THR A 358 -5.63 -7.70 30.51
C THR A 358 -6.72 -6.63 30.58
N SER A 359 -7.15 -6.14 29.42
CA SER A 359 -8.28 -5.22 29.31
C SER A 359 -8.95 -5.44 27.95
N LYS A 360 -10.28 -5.44 27.92
CA LYS A 360 -11.09 -5.84 26.77
C LYS A 360 -12.11 -4.76 26.49
N PHE A 361 -11.98 -4.10 25.36
CA PHE A 361 -12.99 -3.17 24.87
C PHE A 361 -13.98 -3.91 24.00
N VAL A 362 -15.27 -3.72 24.24
CA VAL A 362 -16.35 -4.32 23.45
C VAL A 362 -17.36 -3.25 23.10
N LEU A 363 -17.60 -3.06 21.80
CA LEU A 363 -18.72 -2.28 21.28
C LEU A 363 -19.73 -3.22 20.63
N THR A 364 -20.93 -3.30 21.20
CA THR A 364 -22.09 -3.95 20.57
C THR A 364 -22.97 -2.90 19.91
N PHE A 365 -23.25 -3.08 18.62
CA PHE A 365 -24.03 -2.16 17.80
C PHE A 365 -24.85 -2.94 16.77
N MET A 366 -25.90 -2.33 16.21
CA MET A 366 -26.85 -3.01 15.29
C MET A 366 -27.35 -4.36 15.86
N LYS A 367 -27.84 -5.29 15.02
CA LYS A 367 -28.36 -6.57 15.52
C LYS A 367 -27.31 -7.68 15.44
N GLY A 368 -26.59 -7.85 16.54
CA GLY A 368 -25.60 -8.93 16.67
C GLY A 368 -24.24 -8.62 16.06
N TRP A 369 -23.91 -7.34 15.90
CA TRP A 369 -22.53 -6.93 15.61
C TRP A 369 -21.79 -6.64 16.90
N LYS A 370 -20.49 -6.94 16.90
CA LYS A 370 -19.60 -6.74 18.04
C LYS A 370 -18.19 -6.44 17.54
N LEU A 371 -17.68 -5.25 17.81
CA LEU A 371 -16.24 -5.00 17.76
C LEU A 371 -15.63 -5.36 19.12
N GLU A 372 -14.52 -6.08 19.09
CA GLU A 372 -13.82 -6.57 20.27
C GLU A 372 -12.32 -6.27 20.12
N LEU A 373 -11.74 -5.59 21.10
CA LEU A 373 -10.35 -5.16 21.15
C LEU A 373 -9.72 -5.64 22.46
N ASP A 374 -8.97 -6.74 22.40
CA ASP A 374 -8.26 -7.30 23.55
C ASP A 374 -6.88 -6.65 23.69
N PHE A 375 -6.56 -6.14 24.87
CA PHE A 375 -5.28 -5.54 25.22
C PHE A 375 -4.59 -6.37 26.30
N THR A 376 -3.28 -6.56 26.16
CA THR A 376 -2.43 -7.23 27.15
C THR A 376 -1.30 -6.29 27.57
N LEU A 377 -0.99 -6.23 28.87
CA LEU A 377 0.15 -5.51 29.42
C LEU A 377 1.29 -6.49 29.72
N ASN A 378 2.44 -6.32 29.05
CA ASN A 378 3.67 -6.99 29.42
C ASN A 378 4.27 -6.31 30.66
N ALA A 379 4.10 -6.92 31.84
CA ALA A 379 4.56 -6.36 33.11
C ALA A 379 6.09 -6.17 33.20
N THR A 380 6.88 -6.92 32.41
CA THR A 380 8.34 -6.83 32.37
C THR A 380 8.81 -5.67 31.50
N ALA A 381 8.23 -5.51 30.30
CA ALA A 381 8.51 -4.39 29.41
C ALA A 381 7.85 -3.07 29.87
N LYS A 382 6.75 -3.17 30.63
CA LYS A 382 5.81 -2.08 30.94
C LYS A 382 5.23 -1.45 29.69
N GLU A 383 4.84 -2.29 28.74
CA GLU A 383 4.19 -1.90 27.48
C GLU A 383 2.92 -2.71 27.28
N TYR A 384 1.87 -2.07 26.77
CA TYR A 384 0.66 -2.77 26.34
C TYR A 384 0.62 -2.87 24.82
N ASN A 385 0.03 -3.95 24.32
CA ASN A 385 -0.33 -4.13 22.92
C ASN A 385 -1.80 -4.55 22.80
N ASN A 386 -2.45 -4.18 21.70
CA ASN A 386 -3.68 -4.82 21.28
C ASN A 386 -3.35 -6.18 20.65
N THR A 387 -3.63 -7.26 21.38
CA THR A 387 -3.30 -8.63 20.96
C THR A 387 -4.31 -9.20 19.97
N ASN A 388 -5.56 -8.72 19.99
CA ASN A 388 -6.61 -9.12 19.05
C ASN A 388 -7.57 -7.94 18.77
N MET A 389 -7.88 -7.70 17.50
CA MET A 389 -9.02 -6.87 17.07
C MET A 389 -9.96 -7.74 16.23
N MET A 390 -11.18 -7.96 16.72
CA MET A 390 -12.17 -8.82 16.07
C MET A 390 -13.49 -8.09 15.84
N LEU A 391 -13.96 -8.08 14.58
CA LEU A 391 -15.34 -7.73 14.24
C LEU A 391 -16.15 -9.01 14.06
N THR A 392 -17.24 -9.13 14.83
CA THR A 392 -18.38 -10.02 14.55
C THR A 392 -19.45 -9.18 13.87
N TYR A 393 -20.05 -9.68 12.78
CA TYR A 393 -21.10 -8.97 12.04
C TYR A 393 -22.19 -9.93 11.52
N SER A 394 -23.43 -9.43 11.40
CA SER A 394 -24.57 -10.18 10.85
C SER A 394 -24.77 -9.87 9.37
N TYR A 395 -25.02 -10.90 8.56
CA TYR A 395 -25.37 -10.72 7.14
C TYR A 395 -26.76 -10.08 6.93
N SER A 396 -27.68 -10.24 7.89
CA SER A 396 -29.06 -9.70 7.81
C SER A 396 -29.11 -8.19 7.60
N ASP A 397 -28.11 -7.48 8.13
CA ASP A 397 -28.09 -6.03 8.20
C ASP A 397 -27.34 -5.42 6.99
N LEU A 398 -26.68 -6.26 6.19
CA LEU A 398 -25.87 -5.87 5.01
C LEU A 398 -26.69 -5.71 3.72
N TYR A 399 -27.95 -5.29 3.84
CA TYR A 399 -28.85 -5.00 2.71
C TYR A 399 -29.18 -6.18 1.77
N ASP A 400 -28.84 -7.42 2.13
CA ASP A 400 -29.30 -8.65 1.45
C ASP A 400 -30.02 -9.58 2.44
N PRO A 401 -31.36 -9.68 2.39
CA PRO A 401 -32.14 -10.44 3.38
C PRO A 401 -32.06 -11.96 3.19
N ALA A 402 -31.35 -12.47 2.17
CA ALA A 402 -31.41 -13.88 1.77
C ALA A 402 -30.18 -14.72 2.17
N LYS A 403 -29.34 -14.25 3.10
CA LYS A 403 -28.38 -15.09 3.85
C LYS A 403 -28.48 -14.83 5.36
N ASN A 404 -29.08 -15.77 6.10
CA ASN A 404 -29.06 -15.78 7.57
C ASN A 404 -27.72 -16.31 8.07
N GLY A 405 -27.05 -15.54 8.93
CA GLY A 405 -25.82 -15.95 9.62
C GLY A 405 -24.98 -14.77 10.09
N SER A 406 -23.93 -15.07 10.85
CA SER A 406 -22.89 -14.13 11.25
C SER A 406 -21.52 -14.60 10.77
N ALA A 407 -20.58 -13.67 10.69
CA ALA A 407 -19.18 -13.96 10.39
C ALA A 407 -18.23 -13.09 11.20
N ASN A 408 -16.97 -13.53 11.25
CA ASN A 408 -15.93 -12.93 12.06
C ASN A 408 -14.70 -12.58 11.20
N ALA A 409 -14.13 -11.40 11.42
CA ALA A 409 -12.81 -11.02 10.92
C ALA A 409 -11.96 -10.58 12.11
N SER A 410 -10.81 -11.22 12.31
CA SER A 410 -9.91 -10.96 13.43
C SER A 410 -8.47 -10.69 12.96
N ILE A 411 -7.81 -9.75 13.63
CA ILE A 411 -6.42 -9.37 13.41
C ILE A 411 -5.67 -9.61 14.72
N GLY A 412 -4.72 -10.54 14.71
CA GLY A 412 -3.77 -10.70 15.81
C GLY A 412 -2.70 -9.60 15.76
N ASN A 413 -2.41 -8.99 16.91
CA ASN A 413 -1.36 -8.00 17.11
C ASN A 413 -1.35 -6.84 16.08
N THR A 414 -2.33 -5.93 16.17
CA THR A 414 -2.61 -4.85 15.20
C THR A 414 -1.53 -3.76 15.04
N GLY A 415 -0.41 -3.84 15.76
CA GLY A 415 0.59 -2.78 15.84
C GLY A 415 0.23 -1.63 16.80
N ILE A 416 -1.00 -1.59 17.32
CA ILE A 416 -1.41 -0.64 18.37
C ILE A 416 -0.73 -1.05 19.68
N HIS A 417 0.31 -0.32 20.09
CA HIS A 417 1.09 -0.57 21.30
C HIS A 417 1.66 0.72 21.89
N ALA A 418 1.82 0.80 23.20
CA ALA A 418 2.52 1.91 23.87
C ALA A 418 2.98 1.56 25.30
N PRO A 419 3.90 2.34 25.89
CA PRO A 419 4.27 2.23 27.29
C PRO A 419 3.10 2.42 28.26
N GLN A 420 3.14 1.71 29.38
CA GLN A 420 2.14 1.75 30.45
C GLN A 420 1.96 3.19 30.96
N GLY A 421 0.71 3.65 31.02
CA GLY A 421 0.39 5.01 31.45
C GLY A 421 0.52 6.08 30.35
N LYS A 422 0.98 5.73 29.14
CA LYS A 422 0.84 6.55 27.93
C LYS A 422 -0.42 6.21 27.13
N CYS A 423 -0.81 7.13 26.25
CA CYS A 423 -1.84 6.92 25.25
C CYS A 423 -1.19 6.68 23.87
N TYR A 424 -1.56 5.61 23.16
CA TYR A 424 -1.23 5.43 21.75
C TYR A 424 -1.99 6.47 20.93
N SER A 425 -1.30 7.25 20.10
CA SER A 425 -1.89 8.27 19.23
C SER A 425 -1.55 7.98 17.76
N CYS A 426 -2.51 8.11 16.85
CA CYS A 426 -2.27 7.99 15.42
C CYS A 426 -3.25 8.86 14.61
N GLU A 427 -2.77 10.02 14.15
CA GLU A 427 -3.56 11.01 13.41
C GLU A 427 -3.51 10.75 11.88
N ALA A 428 -2.40 10.21 11.36
CA ALA A 428 -2.29 9.76 9.97
C ALA A 428 -3.24 8.59 9.61
N GLY A 429 -3.73 7.85 10.61
CA GLY A 429 -4.61 6.70 10.45
C GLY A 429 -3.92 5.41 10.00
N ALA A 430 -4.70 4.34 9.86
CA ALA A 430 -4.23 3.02 9.44
C ALA A 430 -5.32 2.22 8.72
N GLU A 431 -4.93 1.41 7.72
CA GLU A 431 -5.79 0.36 7.15
C GLU A 431 -5.29 -1.01 7.57
N LEU A 432 -6.15 -1.79 8.23
CA LEU A 432 -5.84 -3.16 8.66
C LEU A 432 -6.81 -4.15 7.99
N LYS A 433 -6.31 -5.24 7.41
CA LYS A 433 -7.10 -6.16 6.57
C LYS A 433 -7.14 -7.56 7.19
N ALA A 434 -8.34 -8.12 7.35
CA ALA A 434 -8.54 -9.51 7.76
C ALA A 434 -9.74 -10.14 7.06
N ASN A 435 -9.56 -11.36 6.56
CA ASN A 435 -10.55 -12.11 5.79
C ASN A 435 -11.12 -11.23 4.65
N ASN A 436 -12.39 -10.90 4.74
CA ASN A 436 -13.17 -10.10 3.80
C ASN A 436 -13.49 -8.69 4.32
N VAL A 437 -12.77 -8.22 5.35
CA VAL A 437 -13.01 -6.93 6.02
C VAL A 437 -11.73 -6.08 6.03
N THR A 438 -11.85 -4.82 5.62
CA THR A 438 -10.83 -3.78 5.86
C THR A 438 -11.33 -2.84 6.96
N PHE A 439 -10.56 -2.72 8.03
CA PHE A 439 -10.74 -1.77 9.12
C PHE A 439 -9.97 -0.50 8.77
N ILE A 440 -10.66 0.64 8.72
CA ILE A 440 -10.09 1.95 8.40
C ILE A 440 -10.14 2.79 9.66
N LEU A 441 -8.98 2.97 10.30
CA LEU A 441 -8.81 3.73 11.53
C LEU A 441 -8.30 5.14 11.23
N LYS A 442 -8.90 6.17 11.85
CA LYS A 442 -8.41 7.56 11.85
C LYS A 442 -8.60 8.19 13.23
N ASP A 443 -7.90 9.29 13.50
CA ASP A 443 -8.04 10.09 14.72
C ASP A 443 -7.88 9.26 16.03
N VAL A 444 -7.00 8.26 16.01
CA VAL A 444 -6.95 7.22 17.04
C VAL A 444 -6.19 7.71 18.26
N LYS A 445 -6.84 7.73 19.43
CA LYS A 445 -6.19 7.90 20.75
C LYS A 445 -6.69 6.82 21.71
N ILE A 446 -5.84 5.84 22.03
CA ILE A 446 -6.20 4.62 22.79
C ILE A 446 -5.33 4.51 24.04
N GLN A 447 -5.97 4.31 25.20
CA GLN A 447 -5.30 4.01 26.46
C GLN A 447 -6.09 2.99 27.31
N PRO A 448 -5.79 1.68 27.22
CA PRO A 448 -6.13 0.71 28.26
C PRO A 448 -5.28 0.92 29.52
N PHE A 449 -5.61 0.22 30.61
CA PHE A 449 -4.90 0.27 31.89
C PHE A 449 -4.74 1.70 32.44
N ALA A 450 -5.71 2.57 32.15
CA ALA A 450 -5.81 3.87 32.80
C ALA A 450 -6.01 3.70 34.31
N SER A 451 -5.57 4.68 35.09
CA SER A 451 -5.67 4.59 36.55
C SER A 451 -5.80 5.96 37.23
N LYS A 452 -6.42 6.91 36.55
CA LYS A 452 -6.70 8.26 37.06
C LYS A 452 -8.20 8.44 37.28
N SER A 453 -8.57 9.24 38.27
CA SER A 453 -9.95 9.63 38.58
C SER A 453 -10.49 10.80 37.76
N ASN A 454 -9.71 11.35 36.82
CA ASN A 454 -10.01 12.61 36.12
C ASN A 454 -10.30 12.45 34.62
N ASN A 455 -10.45 11.22 34.13
CA ASN A 455 -10.73 10.90 32.72
C ASN A 455 -9.72 11.47 31.70
N THR A 456 -8.47 11.76 32.09
CA THR A 456 -7.44 12.27 31.16
C THR A 456 -6.46 11.21 30.68
N TYR A 457 -6.15 11.25 29.39
CA TYR A 457 -5.05 10.53 28.78
C TYR A 457 -3.69 10.81 29.45
N GLY A 458 -2.77 9.87 29.32
CA GLY A 458 -1.36 10.03 29.63
C GLY A 458 -0.62 10.89 28.61
N ALA A 459 0.72 10.92 28.72
CA ALA A 459 1.54 11.46 27.64
C ALA A 459 1.38 10.61 26.38
N GLU A 460 1.40 11.25 25.20
CA GLU A 460 1.18 10.55 23.94
C GLU A 460 2.40 9.69 23.54
N ALA A 461 2.10 8.63 22.81
CA ALA A 461 3.01 7.74 22.09
C ALA A 461 2.52 7.74 20.63
N PRO A 462 3.06 8.61 19.76
CA PRO A 462 2.66 8.68 18.36
C PRO A 462 3.08 7.42 17.60
N CYS A 463 2.22 6.96 16.71
CA CYS A 463 2.48 5.84 15.80
C CYS A 463 3.58 6.19 14.78
N ASP A 464 4.19 5.17 14.17
CA ASP A 464 5.28 5.36 13.20
C ASP A 464 4.87 6.17 11.96
N ALA A 465 3.58 6.21 11.63
CA ALA A 465 3.05 7.03 10.53
C ALA A 465 3.01 8.54 10.87
N ASP A 466 2.84 8.90 12.15
CA ASP A 466 2.91 10.30 12.62
C ASP A 466 4.37 10.76 12.80
N ASN A 467 5.27 9.82 13.14
CA ASN A 467 6.70 10.07 13.37
C ASN A 467 7.49 10.35 12.07
N LYS A 468 7.32 11.55 11.51
CA LYS A 468 8.25 12.08 10.49
C LYS A 468 9.68 12.09 11.04
N ILE A 469 10.50 11.15 10.58
CA ILE A 469 11.83 10.86 11.13
C ILE A 469 12.72 12.11 11.08
N ASN A 470 13.09 12.62 12.25
CA ASN A 470 13.99 13.76 12.41
C ASN A 470 15.44 13.37 12.08
N ASN A 471 15.76 13.31 10.78
CA ASN A 471 17.10 13.05 10.22
C ASN A 471 18.15 14.13 10.57
N ILE A 472 17.83 15.05 11.48
CA ILE A 472 18.65 16.20 11.87
C ILE A 472 20.00 15.79 12.48
N VAL A 473 20.08 14.67 13.20
CA VAL A 473 21.33 14.20 13.82
C VAL A 473 22.31 13.63 12.76
N PRO A 474 21.92 12.68 11.88
CA PRO A 474 22.77 12.27 10.75
C PRO A 474 23.21 13.44 9.86
N ILE A 475 22.31 14.38 9.56
CA ILE A 475 22.62 15.55 8.73
C ILE A 475 23.64 16.47 9.42
N ALA A 476 23.46 16.77 10.70
CA ALA A 476 24.40 17.59 11.46
C ALA A 476 25.80 16.96 11.54
N VAL A 477 25.89 15.64 11.75
CA VAL A 477 27.17 14.91 11.74
C VAL A 477 27.82 14.96 10.35
N GLY A 478 27.05 14.78 9.27
CA GLY A 478 27.53 14.92 7.90
C GLY A 478 28.09 16.31 7.60
N CYS A 479 27.38 17.37 7.99
CA CYS A 479 27.83 18.75 7.83
C CYS A 479 29.10 19.06 8.65
N ALA A 480 29.21 18.55 9.89
CA ALA A 480 30.40 18.73 10.71
C ALA A 480 31.65 18.06 10.11
N LEU A 481 31.51 16.83 9.60
CA LEU A 481 32.59 16.11 8.93
C LEU A 481 33.02 16.81 7.63
N ALA A 482 32.07 17.27 6.81
CA ALA A 482 32.36 18.02 5.59
C ALA A 482 33.12 19.33 5.87
N GLY A 483 32.69 20.09 6.89
CA GLY A 483 33.38 21.31 7.32
C GLY A 483 34.83 21.08 7.75
N LEU A 484 35.08 20.00 8.51
CA LEU A 484 36.43 19.64 8.97
C LEU A 484 37.35 19.30 7.78
N VAL A 485 36.87 18.52 6.80
CA VAL A 485 37.63 18.19 5.58
C VAL A 485 37.98 19.44 4.78
N ILE A 486 37.06 20.40 4.65
CA ILE A 486 37.32 21.69 3.96
C ILE A 486 38.42 22.49 4.68
N ILE A 487 38.38 22.58 6.00
CA ILE A 487 39.41 23.28 6.80
C ILE A 487 40.80 22.64 6.60
N VAL A 488 40.89 21.30 6.60
CA VAL A 488 42.15 20.58 6.36
C VAL A 488 42.67 20.82 4.95
N LEU A 489 41.81 20.82 3.93
CA LEU A 489 42.21 21.12 2.54
C LEU A 489 42.72 22.56 2.38
N ILE A 490 42.07 23.55 3.00
CA ILE A 490 42.51 24.95 3.00
C ILE A 490 43.89 25.08 3.68
N ALA A 491 44.07 24.47 4.86
CA ALA A 491 45.35 24.48 5.58
C ALA A 491 46.47 23.82 4.76
N TYR A 492 46.19 22.68 4.11
CA TYR A 492 47.12 21.99 3.22
C TYR A 492 47.52 22.84 2.01
N LEU A 493 46.57 23.51 1.35
CA LEU A 493 46.84 24.38 0.20
C LEU A 493 47.68 25.60 0.59
N ILE A 494 47.41 26.23 1.74
CA ILE A 494 48.22 27.35 2.27
C ILE A 494 49.63 26.88 2.64
N GLY A 495 49.75 25.72 3.30
CA GLY A 495 51.04 25.10 3.61
C GLY A 495 51.85 24.82 2.35
N ARG A 496 51.25 24.18 1.34
CA ARG A 496 51.85 23.89 0.04
C ARG A 496 52.31 25.15 -0.69
N GLN A 497 51.49 26.22 -0.69
CA GLN A 497 51.86 27.52 -1.29
C GLN A 497 53.03 28.21 -0.57
N ARG A 498 53.17 28.04 0.75
CA ARG A 498 54.34 28.52 1.50
C ARG A 498 55.58 27.70 1.20
N SER A 499 55.48 26.37 1.20
CA SER A 499 56.61 25.48 0.86
C SER A 499 57.15 25.74 -0.55
N SER A 500 56.28 25.99 -1.54
CA SER A 500 56.70 26.34 -2.91
C SER A 500 57.38 27.70 -3.07
N LYS A 501 57.47 28.51 -2.00
CA LYS A 501 58.18 29.82 -2.00
C LYS A 501 59.50 29.80 -1.23
N SER A 502 59.91 28.65 -0.69
CA SER A 502 61.05 28.55 0.25
C SER A 502 62.27 27.80 -0.32
N GLY A 503 62.37 27.62 -1.64
CA GLY A 503 63.49 26.93 -2.28
C GLY A 503 64.00 27.69 -3.50
N TYR A 504 65.01 28.55 -3.28
CA TYR A 504 66.13 28.91 -4.18
C TYR A 504 66.86 30.17 -3.64
N GLU A 505 67.41 30.10 -2.42
CA GLU A 505 68.46 31.06 -2.00
C GLU A 505 69.36 30.47 -0.90
N SER A 506 70.45 29.79 -1.31
CA SER A 506 71.76 29.80 -0.63
C SER A 506 72.75 28.87 -1.35
N VAL A 507 73.94 29.42 -1.65
CA VAL A 507 75.14 28.79 -2.27
C VAL A 507 74.94 28.30 -3.72
#